data_AF-O94706-F1
#
_entry.id   AF-O94706-F1
#
_cell.length_a   1.000
_cell.length_b   1.000
_cell.length_c   1.000
_cell.angle_alpha   90.00
_cell.angle_beta   90.00
_cell.angle_gamma   90.00
#
_symmetry.space_group_name_H-M   'P 1'
#
loop_
_entity.id
_entity.type
_entity.pdbx_description
1 polymer ?
#
loop_
_entity_poly.entity_id
_entity_poly.type
_entity_poly.pdbx_seq_one_letter_code
_entity_poly.pdbx_strand_id
1 'polypeptide(L)'
;MEAVIANILQQLGFDSMTKAAEASFVEAVDKYLRNSFRELALHTQLSKHTIPTTKDVALWLNLLNIPMSSLQTELEKYLKPLPPAINDELDRLANESQDIPSKFKSSLDSKMVSQLLGSLAVSQNRPAYVVNHLPPFPASHTYMATPVYPVRPTSPKQIRELATQESRLAEHALRKILNVNQPRSADSPRHASFEKACSELNLDVSSFHLVNWESQKWSSQR
;
A
#
# COMPACT_ATOMS: atom_id res chain seq x y z
N MET A 1 6.50 -26.33 -1.70
CA MET A 1 5.71 -26.87 -2.83
C MET A 1 6.50 -27.93 -3.59
N GLU A 2 7.71 -27.62 -4.07
CA GLU A 2 8.58 -28.54 -4.81
C GLU A 2 8.76 -29.90 -4.12
N ALA A 3 9.16 -29.94 -2.85
CA ALA A 3 9.34 -31.18 -2.09
C ALA A 3 8.05 -32.03 -1.97
N VAL A 4 6.88 -31.39 -1.89
CA VAL A 4 5.59 -32.09 -1.79
C VAL A 4 5.24 -32.73 -3.13
N ILE A 5 5.41 -31.99 -4.22
CA ILE A 5 5.20 -32.49 -5.59
C ILE A 5 6.13 -33.67 -5.87
N ALA A 6 7.41 -33.55 -5.53
CA ALA A 6 8.38 -34.62 -5.70
C ALA A 6 7.96 -35.90 -4.95
N ASN A 7 7.47 -35.78 -3.71
CA ASN A 7 6.99 -36.92 -2.92
C ASN A 7 5.76 -37.57 -3.57
N ILE A 8 4.78 -36.77 -4.01
CA ILE A 8 3.58 -37.29 -4.69
C ILE A 8 3.98 -38.04 -5.98
N LEU A 9 4.91 -37.50 -6.76
CA LEU A 9 5.39 -38.14 -7.99
C LEU A 9 6.14 -39.45 -7.71
N GLN A 10 6.97 -39.49 -6.68
CA GLN A 10 7.64 -40.72 -6.24
C GLN A 10 6.61 -41.79 -5.82
N GLN A 11 5.55 -41.39 -5.12
CA GLN A 11 4.48 -42.31 -4.71
C GLN A 11 3.69 -42.85 -5.92
N LEU A 12 3.57 -42.07 -6.99
CA LEU A 12 2.98 -42.51 -8.26
C LEU A 12 3.93 -43.38 -9.10
N GLY A 13 5.18 -43.59 -8.65
CA GLY A 13 6.16 -44.45 -9.33
C GLY A 13 7.01 -43.75 -10.40
N PHE A 14 7.09 -42.42 -10.38
CA PHE A 14 7.98 -41.68 -11.28
C PHE A 14 9.41 -41.60 -10.71
N ASP A 15 10.38 -42.11 -11.47
CA ASP A 15 11.80 -42.16 -11.06
C ASP A 15 12.53 -40.82 -11.18
N SER A 16 12.19 -40.01 -12.18
CA SER A 16 12.81 -38.69 -12.38
C SER A 16 11.89 -37.72 -13.12
N MET A 17 12.06 -36.43 -12.84
CA MET A 17 11.36 -35.33 -13.50
C MET A 17 12.37 -34.32 -14.04
N THR A 18 12.14 -33.85 -15.27
CA THR A 18 12.94 -32.75 -15.86
C THR A 18 12.67 -31.46 -15.10
N LYS A 19 13.71 -30.70 -14.73
CA LYS A 19 13.58 -29.43 -13.99
C LYS A 19 12.59 -28.43 -14.62
N ALA A 20 12.52 -28.39 -15.95
CA ALA A 20 11.57 -27.52 -16.65
C ALA A 20 10.11 -27.97 -16.43
N ALA A 21 9.87 -29.29 -16.43
CA ALA A 21 8.55 -29.85 -16.15
C ALA A 21 8.15 -29.61 -14.69
N GLU A 22 9.09 -29.78 -13.76
CA GLU A 22 8.89 -29.49 -12.33
C GLU A 22 8.44 -28.04 -12.13
N ALA A 23 9.17 -27.07 -12.67
CA ALA A 23 8.82 -25.66 -12.57
C ALA A 23 7.44 -25.35 -13.17
N SER A 24 7.12 -25.92 -14.34
CA SER A 24 5.81 -25.74 -14.97
C SER A 24 4.67 -26.35 -14.16
N PHE A 25 4.92 -27.48 -13.49
CA PHE A 25 3.92 -28.15 -12.66
C PHE A 25 3.69 -27.38 -11.36
N VAL A 26 4.76 -26.86 -10.74
CA VAL A 26 4.67 -25.97 -9.58
C VAL A 26 3.84 -24.73 -9.92
N GLU A 27 4.10 -24.09 -11.07
CA GLU A 27 3.33 -22.93 -11.53
C GLU A 27 1.86 -23.29 -11.79
N ALA A 28 1.59 -24.42 -12.45
CA ALA A 28 0.23 -24.89 -12.71
C ALA A 28 -0.54 -25.17 -11.41
N VAL A 29 0.09 -25.81 -10.43
CA VAL A 29 -0.50 -26.09 -9.12
C VAL A 29 -0.74 -24.80 -8.34
N ASP A 30 0.21 -23.87 -8.30
CA ASP A 30 0.01 -22.58 -7.62
C ASP A 30 -1.14 -21.80 -8.26
N LYS A 31 -1.20 -21.76 -9.59
CA LYS A 31 -2.29 -21.12 -10.32
C LYS A 31 -3.63 -21.79 -10.06
N TYR A 32 -3.67 -23.12 -10.04
CA TYR A 32 -4.87 -23.89 -9.70
C TYR A 32 -5.34 -23.54 -8.29
N LEU A 33 -4.49 -23.71 -7.27
CA LEU A 33 -4.84 -23.45 -5.87
C LEU A 33 -5.32 -22.02 -5.64
N ARG A 34 -4.65 -21.01 -6.23
CA ARG A 34 -5.09 -19.61 -6.14
C ARG A 34 -6.46 -19.40 -6.74
N ASN A 35 -6.75 -20.03 -7.88
CA ASN A 35 -8.06 -19.94 -8.50
C ASN A 35 -9.11 -20.62 -7.61
N SER A 36 -8.82 -21.83 -7.13
CA SER A 36 -9.72 -22.58 -6.27
C SER A 36 -10.02 -21.85 -4.96
N PHE A 37 -9.01 -21.23 -4.32
CA PHE A 37 -9.21 -20.42 -3.11
C PHE A 37 -9.96 -19.13 -3.37
N ARG A 38 -9.83 -18.53 -4.56
CA ARG A 38 -10.65 -17.38 -4.95
C ARG A 38 -12.13 -17.76 -5.05
N GLU A 39 -12.43 -18.91 -5.67
CA GLU A 39 -13.81 -19.44 -5.72
C GLU A 39 -14.33 -19.72 -4.31
N LEU A 40 -13.54 -20.37 -3.46
CA LEU A 40 -13.92 -20.60 -2.06
C LEU A 40 -14.22 -19.27 -1.35
N ALA A 41 -13.35 -18.27 -1.47
CA ALA A 41 -13.54 -16.96 -0.86
C ALA A 41 -14.82 -16.26 -1.36
N LEU A 42 -15.13 -16.39 -2.65
CA LEU A 42 -16.39 -15.90 -3.22
C LEU A 42 -17.60 -16.60 -2.59
N HIS A 43 -17.58 -17.92 -2.49
CA HIS A 43 -18.68 -18.66 -1.85
C HIS A 43 -18.86 -18.30 -0.37
N THR A 44 -17.78 -18.14 0.38
CA THR A 44 -17.87 -17.72 1.79
C THR A 44 -18.47 -16.33 1.93
N GLN A 45 -18.08 -15.41 1.04
CA GLN A 45 -18.63 -14.04 1.02
C GLN A 45 -20.11 -14.03 0.65
N LEU A 46 -20.54 -14.87 -0.30
CA LEU A 46 -21.96 -15.05 -0.65
C LEU A 46 -22.76 -15.59 0.54
N SER A 47 -22.17 -16.50 1.33
CA SER A 47 -22.71 -16.99 2.60
C SER A 47 -22.65 -15.95 3.74
N LYS A 48 -22.15 -14.73 3.50
CA LYS A 48 -21.97 -13.63 4.47
C LYS A 48 -20.97 -13.92 5.60
N HIS A 49 -20.05 -14.85 5.39
CA HIS A 49 -18.98 -15.19 6.32
C HIS A 49 -17.61 -14.86 5.73
N THR A 50 -16.68 -14.40 6.57
CA THR A 50 -15.30 -14.09 6.14
C THR A 50 -14.35 -15.29 6.31
N ILE A 51 -14.75 -16.26 7.12
CA ILE A 51 -13.99 -17.47 7.42
C ILE A 51 -14.76 -18.66 6.83
N PRO A 52 -14.12 -19.54 6.04
CA PRO A 52 -14.78 -20.70 5.46
C PRO A 52 -15.26 -21.67 6.54
N THR A 53 -16.55 -22.02 6.49
CA THR A 53 -17.12 -23.10 7.29
C THR A 53 -16.94 -24.42 6.54
N THR A 54 -16.98 -25.55 7.26
CA THR A 54 -16.95 -26.89 6.66
C THR A 54 -18.01 -27.11 5.57
N LYS A 55 -19.18 -26.48 5.70
CA LYS A 55 -20.24 -26.50 4.68
C LYS A 55 -19.86 -25.77 3.40
N ASP A 56 -19.19 -24.62 3.52
CA ASP A 56 -18.72 -23.85 2.37
C ASP A 56 -17.66 -24.65 1.60
N VAL A 57 -16.76 -25.31 2.31
CA VAL A 57 -15.75 -26.20 1.72
C VAL A 57 -16.41 -27.39 1.02
N ALA A 58 -17.41 -28.03 1.62
CA ALA A 58 -18.13 -29.13 0.99
C ALA A 58 -18.84 -28.69 -0.30
N LEU A 59 -19.48 -27.52 -0.30
CA LEU A 59 -20.12 -26.96 -1.49
C LEU A 59 -19.10 -26.61 -2.57
N TRP A 60 -18.00 -25.98 -2.19
CA TRP A 60 -16.89 -25.65 -3.09
C TRP A 60 -16.26 -26.89 -3.74
N LEU A 61 -16.00 -27.96 -2.97
CA LEU A 61 -15.49 -29.22 -3.51
C LEU A 61 -16.46 -29.85 -4.52
N ASN A 62 -17.77 -29.81 -4.22
CA ASN A 62 -18.78 -30.30 -5.15
C ASN A 62 -18.80 -29.49 -6.46
N LEU A 63 -18.60 -28.17 -6.41
CA LEU A 63 -18.51 -27.32 -7.61
C LEU A 63 -17.25 -27.58 -8.43
N LEU A 64 -16.15 -27.97 -7.78
CA LEU A 64 -14.95 -28.43 -8.46
C LEU A 64 -15.06 -29.88 -8.98
N ASN A 65 -16.23 -30.51 -8.86
CA ASN A 65 -16.46 -31.91 -9.20
C ASN A 65 -15.53 -32.89 -8.45
N ILE A 66 -15.13 -32.54 -7.21
CA ILE A 66 -14.35 -33.40 -6.33
C ILE A 66 -15.33 -34.04 -5.33
N PRO A 67 -15.73 -35.31 -5.52
CA PRO A 67 -16.63 -35.96 -4.59
C PRO A 67 -15.93 -36.23 -3.26
N MET A 68 -16.63 -35.97 -2.15
CA MET A 68 -16.08 -36.15 -0.81
C MET A 68 -15.59 -37.57 -0.54
N SER A 69 -16.22 -38.58 -1.15
CA SER A 69 -15.81 -39.99 -1.07
C SER A 69 -14.42 -40.23 -1.65
N SER A 70 -14.07 -39.58 -2.77
CA SER A 70 -12.73 -39.71 -3.36
C SER A 70 -11.67 -39.11 -2.45
N LEU A 71 -11.97 -38.02 -1.75
CA LEU A 71 -11.03 -37.42 -0.80
C LEU A 71 -10.71 -38.41 0.31
N GLN A 72 -11.72 -39.08 0.88
CA GLN A 72 -11.49 -40.09 1.91
C GLN A 72 -10.64 -41.26 1.40
N THR A 73 -10.87 -41.75 0.19
CA THR A 73 -10.05 -42.83 -0.39
C THR A 73 -8.59 -42.39 -0.60
N GLU A 74 -8.36 -41.17 -1.08
CA GLU A 74 -7.00 -40.65 -1.26
C GLU A 74 -6.34 -40.38 0.10
N LEU A 75 -7.10 -39.94 1.10
CA LEU A 75 -6.66 -39.81 2.48
C LEU A 75 -6.13 -41.17 2.97
N GLU A 76 -6.91 -42.24 2.82
CA GLU A 76 -6.52 -43.58 3.27
C GLU A 76 -5.30 -44.15 2.54
N LYS A 77 -5.12 -43.82 1.25
CA LYS A 77 -3.96 -44.26 0.47
C LYS A 77 -2.66 -43.56 0.87
N TYR A 78 -2.71 -42.25 1.08
CA TYR A 78 -1.50 -41.43 1.19
C TYR A 78 -1.22 -40.97 2.62
N LEU A 79 -2.23 -40.89 3.48
CA LEU A 79 -2.06 -40.69 4.93
C LEU A 79 -2.00 -42.04 5.64
N LYS A 80 -0.90 -42.77 5.40
CA LYS A 80 -0.26 -43.45 6.53
C LYS A 80 0.05 -42.37 7.59
N PRO A 81 0.00 -42.69 8.90
CA PRO A 81 0.06 -41.67 9.95
C PRO A 81 1.21 -40.72 9.64
N LEU A 82 0.88 -39.44 9.42
CA LEU A 82 1.84 -38.39 9.14
C LEU A 82 3.01 -38.57 10.09
N PRO A 83 4.26 -38.63 9.60
CA PRO A 83 5.41 -38.66 10.48
C PRO A 83 5.23 -37.55 11.52
N PRO A 84 5.37 -37.83 12.82
CA PRO A 84 5.07 -36.86 13.87
C PRO A 84 5.83 -35.53 13.67
N ALA A 85 6.98 -35.59 13.00
CA ALA A 85 7.76 -34.43 12.57
C ALA A 85 6.98 -33.39 11.74
N ILE A 86 6.06 -33.81 10.86
CA ILE A 86 5.27 -32.89 10.03
C ILE A 86 4.18 -32.22 10.85
N ASN A 87 3.59 -32.94 11.82
CA ASN A 87 2.63 -32.35 12.75
C ASN A 87 3.32 -31.35 13.68
N ASP A 88 4.52 -31.69 14.18
CA ASP A 88 5.33 -30.77 14.98
C ASP A 88 5.73 -29.51 14.18
N GLU A 89 6.04 -29.64 12.89
CA GLU A 89 6.32 -28.50 12.01
C GLU A 89 5.07 -27.66 11.73
N LEU A 90 3.91 -28.29 11.51
CA LEU A 90 2.63 -27.60 11.33
C LEU A 90 2.22 -26.83 12.58
N ASP A 91 2.37 -27.45 13.76
CA ASP A 91 2.10 -26.81 15.04
C ASP A 91 3.08 -25.66 15.29
N ARG A 92 4.36 -25.80 14.91
CA ARG A 92 5.34 -24.70 14.96
C ARG A 92 4.94 -23.55 14.05
N LEU A 93 4.65 -23.80 12.78
CA LEU A 93 4.27 -22.78 11.80
C LEU A 93 2.97 -22.07 12.16
N ALA A 94 1.96 -22.82 12.65
CA ALA A 94 0.71 -22.24 13.12
C ALA A 94 0.92 -21.26 14.28
N ASN A 95 1.84 -21.59 15.19
CA ASN A 95 2.21 -20.73 16.31
C ASN A 95 3.12 -19.55 15.90
N GLU A 96 3.94 -19.72 14.86
CA GLU A 96 4.86 -18.68 14.37
C GLU A 96 4.13 -17.52 13.67
N SER A 97 2.96 -17.77 13.08
CA SER A 97 2.12 -16.75 12.44
C SER A 97 1.64 -15.61 13.36
N GLN A 98 1.84 -15.68 14.68
CA GLN A 98 1.49 -14.59 15.59
C GLN A 98 2.57 -13.53 15.77
N ASP A 99 3.81 -13.79 15.34
CA ASP A 99 4.87 -12.79 15.47
C ASP A 99 4.96 -11.90 14.22
N ILE A 100 4.82 -10.60 14.45
CA ILE A 100 4.96 -9.57 13.42
C ILE A 100 6.29 -9.81 12.66
N PRO A 101 6.28 -9.93 11.32
CA PRO A 101 7.48 -10.18 10.54
C PRO A 101 8.57 -9.16 10.92
N SER A 102 9.83 -9.61 11.09
CA SER A 102 10.91 -8.77 11.64
C SER A 102 11.09 -7.43 10.91
N LYS A 103 10.71 -7.38 9.62
CA LYS A 103 10.68 -6.18 8.79
C LYS A 103 9.82 -5.04 9.35
N PHE A 104 8.78 -5.37 10.12
CA PHE A 104 7.89 -4.39 10.76
C PHE A 104 8.28 -4.08 12.21
N LYS A 105 9.23 -4.82 12.80
CA LYS A 105 9.79 -4.43 14.10
C LYS A 105 10.67 -3.20 13.85
N SER A 106 10.37 -2.08 14.50
CA SER A 106 11.14 -0.86 14.35
C SER A 106 12.62 -1.14 14.66
N SER A 107 13.51 -0.77 13.75
CA SER A 107 14.96 -1.02 13.85
C SER A 107 15.64 -0.28 15.00
N LEU A 108 14.93 0.65 15.65
CA LEU A 108 15.40 1.34 16.83
C LEU A 108 14.96 0.59 18.09
N ASP A 109 15.95 0.13 18.86
CA ASP A 109 15.74 -0.46 20.17
C ASP A 109 14.93 0.51 21.05
N SER A 110 13.82 0.03 21.60
CA SER A 110 12.90 0.81 22.43
C SER A 110 13.64 1.50 23.58
N LYS A 111 14.72 0.90 24.09
CA LYS A 111 15.61 1.48 25.10
C LYS A 111 16.39 2.70 24.62
N MET A 112 16.84 2.70 23.37
CA MET A 112 17.56 3.85 22.79
C MET A 112 16.61 5.02 22.55
N VAL A 113 15.39 4.73 22.09
CA VAL A 113 14.34 5.74 21.88
C VAL A 113 13.95 6.39 23.21
N SER A 114 13.78 5.61 24.28
CA SER A 114 13.47 6.17 25.60
C SER A 114 14.60 7.02 26.16
N GLN A 115 15.86 6.68 25.88
CA GLN A 115 17.01 7.46 26.33
C GLN A 115 17.16 8.78 25.56
N LEU A 116 16.84 8.81 24.26
CA LEU A 116 16.89 10.03 23.45
C LEU A 116 15.73 10.98 23.72
N LEU A 117 14.51 10.45 23.88
CA LEU A 117 13.33 11.28 24.14
C LEU A 117 13.13 11.61 25.62
N GLY A 118 13.79 10.91 26.55
CA GLY A 118 13.67 11.16 27.98
C GLY A 118 12.22 11.10 28.44
N SER A 119 11.72 12.19 29.05
CA SER A 119 10.34 12.33 29.52
C SER A 119 9.30 12.44 28.38
N LEU A 120 9.73 12.70 27.15
CA LEU A 120 8.86 12.75 25.97
C LEU A 120 8.54 11.34 25.44
N ALA A 121 9.29 10.32 25.88
CA ALA A 121 9.08 8.93 25.48
C ALA A 121 7.83 8.36 26.17
N VAL A 122 6.71 8.31 25.42
CA VAL A 122 5.43 7.79 25.93
C VAL A 122 5.43 6.28 26.13
N SER A 123 6.49 5.56 25.69
CA SER A 123 6.61 4.13 26.00
C SER A 123 6.57 3.82 27.51
N GLN A 124 6.82 4.80 28.38
CA GLN A 124 6.72 4.67 29.84
C GLN A 124 5.26 4.65 30.36
N ASN A 125 4.30 5.28 29.67
CA ASN A 125 2.91 5.42 30.14
C ASN A 125 1.94 4.54 29.35
N ARG A 126 2.32 3.30 29.03
CA ARG A 126 1.39 2.32 28.46
C ARG A 126 0.47 1.78 29.57
N PRO A 127 -0.85 2.00 29.53
CA PRO A 127 -1.75 1.44 30.52
C PRO A 127 -1.78 -0.09 30.45
N ALA A 128 -1.96 -0.75 31.59
CA ALA A 128 -1.91 -2.21 31.70
C ALA A 128 -2.98 -2.95 30.85
N TYR A 129 -4.05 -2.27 30.45
CA TYR A 129 -5.09 -2.84 29.59
C TYR A 129 -4.70 -2.92 28.10
N VAL A 130 -3.57 -2.34 27.70
CA VAL A 130 -3.14 -2.27 26.30
C VAL A 130 -2.10 -3.34 25.99
N VAL A 131 -2.49 -4.34 25.20
CA VAL A 131 -1.70 -5.55 24.84
C VAL A 131 -0.37 -5.22 24.14
N ASN A 132 0.73 -5.87 24.53
CA ASN A 132 2.11 -5.54 24.10
C ASN A 132 2.42 -5.62 22.59
N HIS A 133 1.63 -6.33 21.80
CA HIS A 133 1.86 -6.47 20.35
C HIS A 133 1.38 -5.24 19.55
N LEU A 134 0.57 -4.35 20.14
CA LEU A 134 0.17 -3.10 19.49
C LEU A 134 1.34 -2.10 19.47
N PRO A 135 1.43 -1.25 18.43
CA PRO A 135 2.51 -0.26 18.32
C PRO A 135 2.60 0.65 19.54
N PRO A 136 3.79 1.21 19.82
CA PRO A 136 3.96 2.17 20.91
C PRO A 136 3.11 3.43 20.67
N PHE A 137 2.60 4.01 21.74
CA PHE A 137 1.84 5.26 21.65
C PHE A 137 2.72 6.41 21.10
N PRO A 138 2.12 7.37 20.36
CA PRO A 138 2.77 8.63 20.00
C PRO A 138 3.35 9.36 21.20
N ALA A 139 4.30 10.26 20.97
CA ALA A 139 4.88 11.10 22.01
C ALA A 139 3.83 12.01 22.70
N SER A 140 4.12 12.45 23.92
CA SER A 140 3.13 13.08 24.83
C SER A 140 2.54 14.35 24.22
N HIS A 141 3.36 15.11 23.50
CA HIS A 141 2.96 16.34 22.83
C HIS A 141 1.92 16.12 21.72
N THR A 142 1.79 14.91 21.17
CA THR A 142 0.71 14.58 20.23
C THR A 142 -0.68 14.67 20.89
N TYR A 143 -0.75 14.43 22.21
CA TYR A 143 -1.97 14.53 22.99
C TYR A 143 -2.14 15.88 23.70
N MET A 144 -1.13 16.74 23.67
CA MET A 144 -1.18 18.06 24.30
C MET A 144 -1.53 19.13 23.26
N ALA A 145 -2.74 19.68 23.35
CA ALA A 145 -3.14 20.85 22.58
C ALA A 145 -2.92 22.11 23.41
N THR A 146 -1.91 22.90 23.09
CA THR A 146 -1.72 24.23 23.68
C THR A 146 -2.50 25.26 22.85
N PRO A 147 -3.53 25.92 23.40
CA PRO A 147 -4.25 26.96 22.65
C PRO A 147 -3.31 28.12 22.37
N VAL A 148 -3.10 28.42 21.09
CA VAL A 148 -2.31 29.58 20.65
C VAL A 148 -3.25 30.79 20.58
N TYR A 149 -3.11 31.72 21.52
CA TYR A 149 -3.82 33.00 21.49
C TYR A 149 -3.00 34.02 20.71
N PRO A 150 -3.38 34.40 19.48
CA PRO A 150 -2.67 35.45 18.76
C PRO A 150 -2.82 36.77 19.53
N VAL A 151 -1.70 37.45 19.76
CA VAL A 151 -1.69 38.77 20.39
C VAL A 151 -2.35 39.76 19.43
N ARG A 152 -3.59 40.16 19.72
CA ARG A 152 -4.30 41.17 18.95
C ARG A 152 -3.84 42.56 19.40
N PRO A 153 -3.36 43.42 18.49
CA PRO A 153 -3.00 44.79 18.84
C PRO A 153 -4.26 45.55 19.28
N THR A 154 -4.21 46.16 20.48
CA THR A 154 -5.34 46.92 21.04
C THR A 154 -5.40 48.35 20.49
N SER A 155 -4.25 48.91 20.10
CA SER A 155 -4.21 50.31 19.68
C SER A 155 -4.82 50.50 18.29
N PRO A 156 -5.74 51.47 18.10
CA PRO A 156 -6.43 51.66 16.82
C PRO A 156 -5.47 52.07 15.69
N LYS A 157 -4.37 52.74 16.02
CA LYS A 157 -3.33 53.12 15.05
C LYS A 157 -2.64 51.88 14.45
N GLN A 158 -2.22 50.94 15.29
CA GLN A 158 -1.57 49.70 14.83
C GLN A 158 -2.53 48.83 14.00
N ILE A 159 -3.82 48.78 14.37
CA ILE A 159 -4.82 48.05 13.60
C ILE A 159 -4.94 48.60 12.18
N ARG A 160 -5.02 49.94 12.03
CA ARG A 160 -5.08 50.58 10.70
C ARG A 160 -3.80 50.38 9.90
N GLU A 161 -2.65 50.42 10.55
CA GLU A 161 -1.36 50.19 9.92
C GLU A 161 -1.24 48.76 9.38
N LEU A 162 -1.59 47.75 10.19
CA LEU A 162 -1.61 46.34 9.76
C LEU A 162 -2.62 46.11 8.63
N ALA A 163 -3.83 46.67 8.72
CA ALA A 163 -4.82 46.55 7.64
C ALA A 163 -4.34 47.18 6.32
N THR A 164 -3.63 48.31 6.41
CA THR A 164 -3.02 48.95 5.24
C THR A 164 -1.87 48.09 4.68
N GLN A 165 -1.05 47.50 5.54
CA GLN A 165 0.04 46.62 5.13
C GLN A 165 -0.50 45.36 4.44
N GLU A 166 -1.53 44.73 5.00
CA GLU A 166 -2.20 43.57 4.40
C GLU A 166 -2.83 43.93 3.05
N SER A 167 -3.49 45.09 2.95
CA SER A 167 -4.06 45.58 1.69
C SER A 167 -2.99 45.78 0.61
N ARG A 168 -1.83 46.35 0.97
CA ARG A 168 -0.69 46.51 0.06
C ARG A 168 -0.12 45.17 -0.38
N LEU A 169 0.00 44.21 0.54
CA LEU A 169 0.47 42.86 0.22
C LEU A 169 -0.50 42.15 -0.74
N ALA A 170 -1.81 42.28 -0.51
CA ALA A 170 -2.84 41.74 -1.40
C ALA A 170 -2.79 42.39 -2.79
N GLU A 171 -2.67 43.71 -2.87
CA GLU A 171 -2.53 44.43 -4.14
C GLU A 171 -1.25 43.99 -4.89
N HIS A 172 -0.12 43.88 -4.19
CA HIS A 172 1.13 43.43 -4.79
C HIS A 172 1.03 41.98 -5.30
N ALA A 173 0.37 41.10 -4.56
CA ALA A 173 0.10 39.73 -4.99
C ALA A 173 -0.78 39.72 -6.25
N LEU A 174 -1.84 40.52 -6.31
CA LEU A 174 -2.69 40.64 -7.49
C LEU A 174 -1.93 41.19 -8.70
N ARG A 175 -1.10 42.23 -8.52
CA ARG A 175 -0.22 42.73 -9.60
C ARG A 175 0.71 41.64 -10.10
N LYS A 176 1.30 40.83 -9.21
CA LYS A 176 2.14 39.69 -9.59
C LYS A 176 1.35 38.65 -10.39
N ILE A 177 0.12 38.32 -9.97
CA ILE A 177 -0.75 37.37 -10.69
C ILE A 177 -1.14 37.93 -12.07
N LEU A 178 -1.53 39.20 -12.15
CA LEU A 178 -1.89 39.86 -13.41
C LEU A 178 -0.71 39.92 -14.39
N ASN A 179 0.50 40.21 -13.90
CA ASN A 179 1.71 40.21 -14.71
C ASN A 179 2.08 38.82 -15.23
N VAL A 180 1.78 37.76 -14.47
CA VAL A 180 1.96 36.36 -14.90
C VAL A 180 0.93 35.96 -15.96
N ASN A 181 -0.30 36.47 -15.84
CA ASN A 181 -1.41 36.16 -16.75
C ASN A 181 -1.50 37.05 -18.00
N GLN A 182 -0.69 38.11 -18.11
CA GLN A 182 -0.59 38.85 -19.37
C GLN A 182 -0.09 37.92 -20.49
N PRO A 183 -0.69 37.95 -21.68
CA PRO A 183 -0.20 37.17 -22.82
C PRO A 183 1.24 37.59 -23.07
N ARG A 184 2.18 36.68 -22.83
CA ARG A 184 3.60 36.94 -23.08
C ARG A 184 3.76 37.33 -24.54
N SER A 185 4.38 38.47 -24.80
CA SER A 185 4.74 38.87 -26.17
C SER A 185 5.52 37.74 -26.83
N ALA A 186 5.37 37.59 -28.14
CA ALA A 186 6.00 36.52 -28.92
C ALA A 186 7.53 36.44 -28.72
N ASP A 187 8.15 37.52 -28.26
CA ASP A 187 9.59 37.65 -27.97
C ASP A 187 10.03 36.98 -26.65
N SER A 188 9.32 35.96 -26.17
CA SER A 188 9.77 35.21 -24.98
C SER A 188 11.02 34.40 -25.33
N PRO A 189 12.07 34.38 -24.47
CA PRO A 189 13.24 33.53 -24.71
C PRO A 189 12.87 32.05 -24.90
N ARG A 190 11.74 31.61 -24.34
CA ARG A 190 11.19 30.27 -24.55
C ARG A 190 10.69 30.03 -25.99
N HIS A 191 10.11 31.04 -26.64
CA HIS A 191 9.71 30.95 -28.04
C HIS A 191 10.93 30.85 -28.95
N ALA A 192 11.95 31.68 -28.73
CA ALA A 192 13.23 31.56 -29.45
C ALA A 192 13.91 30.19 -29.22
N SER A 193 13.85 29.66 -28.00
CA SER A 193 14.37 28.32 -27.69
C SER A 193 13.56 27.22 -28.38
N PHE A 194 12.24 27.40 -28.49
CA PHE A 194 11.34 26.49 -29.18
C PHE A 194 11.58 26.50 -30.70
N GLU A 195 11.66 27.67 -31.33
CA GLU A 195 11.97 27.80 -32.75
C GLU A 195 13.33 27.18 -33.09
N LYS A 196 14.32 27.36 -32.22
CA LYS A 196 15.63 26.72 -32.35
C LYS A 196 15.50 25.19 -32.31
N ALA A 197 14.76 24.64 -31.35
CA ALA A 197 14.55 23.19 -31.24
C ALA A 197 13.76 22.61 -32.42
N CYS A 198 12.73 23.32 -32.92
CA CYS A 198 12.01 22.92 -34.13
C CYS A 198 12.92 22.90 -35.36
N SER A 199 13.80 23.89 -35.48
CA SER A 199 14.81 23.95 -36.56
C SER A 199 15.80 22.79 -36.46
N GLU A 200 16.24 22.43 -35.25
CA GLU A 200 17.13 21.28 -35.02
C GLU A 200 16.47 19.92 -35.36
N LEU A 201 15.15 19.83 -35.24
CA LEU A 201 14.38 18.59 -35.47
C LEU A 201 13.71 18.52 -36.85
N ASN A 202 13.96 19.49 -37.74
CA ASN A 202 13.29 19.61 -39.04
C ASN A 202 11.74 19.59 -38.95
N LEU A 203 11.20 20.23 -37.91
CA LEU A 203 9.77 20.34 -37.68
C LEU A 203 9.29 21.74 -38.05
N ASP A 204 8.16 21.83 -38.75
CA ASP A 204 7.55 23.11 -39.07
C ASP A 204 6.94 23.75 -37.81
N VAL A 205 7.44 24.93 -37.44
CA VAL A 205 6.99 25.73 -36.30
C VAL A 205 5.50 26.05 -36.42
N SER A 206 4.98 26.20 -37.64
CA SER A 206 3.56 26.54 -37.88
C SER A 206 2.58 25.43 -37.48
N SER A 207 3.07 24.18 -37.40
CA SER A 207 2.26 23.02 -37.00
C SER A 207 2.01 22.94 -35.49
N PHE A 208 2.74 23.73 -34.69
CA PHE A 208 2.68 23.67 -33.24
C PHE A 208 2.26 25.02 -32.65
N HIS A 209 1.15 25.04 -31.92
CA HIS A 209 0.78 26.19 -31.09
C HIS A 209 1.30 25.97 -29.67
N LEU A 210 2.03 26.93 -29.12
CA LEU A 210 2.55 26.85 -27.76
C LEU A 210 1.39 26.99 -26.77
N VAL A 211 0.90 25.89 -26.21
CA VAL A 211 -0.21 25.91 -25.24
C VAL A 211 0.30 26.39 -23.89
N ASN A 212 -0.19 27.54 -23.43
CA ASN A 212 -0.11 27.90 -22.01
C ASN A 212 -1.29 27.27 -21.26
N TRP A 213 -1.05 26.12 -20.64
CA TRP A 213 -2.03 25.35 -19.89
C TRP A 213 -2.64 26.12 -18.70
N GLU A 214 -1.98 27.18 -18.21
CA GLU A 214 -2.53 28.06 -17.16
C GLU A 214 -3.51 29.10 -17.73
N SER A 215 -3.30 29.59 -18.95
CA SER A 215 -4.14 30.63 -19.57
C SER A 215 -5.41 30.07 -20.22
N GLN A 216 -5.34 28.89 -20.84
CA GLN A 216 -6.46 28.31 -21.58
C GLN A 216 -7.53 27.63 -20.71
N LYS A 217 -7.25 27.40 -19.42
CA LYS A 217 -8.22 26.76 -18.51
C LYS A 217 -9.49 27.60 -18.31
N TRP A 218 -9.42 28.91 -18.56
CA TRP A 218 -10.52 29.86 -18.30
C TRP A 218 -11.15 30.45 -19.57
N SER A 219 -10.61 30.18 -20.76
CA SER A 219 -11.24 30.56 -22.02
C SER A 219 -12.26 29.49 -22.43
N SER A 220 -13.39 29.43 -21.72
CA SER A 220 -14.58 28.78 -22.26
C SER A 220 -15.22 29.77 -23.23
N GLN A 221 -15.10 29.53 -24.54
CA GLN A 221 -15.87 30.29 -25.52
C GLN A 221 -17.36 30.06 -25.23
N ARG A 222 -18.04 31.13 -24.80
CA ARG A 222 -19.49 31.29 -24.95
C ARG A 222 -19.78 31.86 -26.33
#